data_AF-A0A387GY74-F1
#
_entry.id   AF-A0A387GY74-F1
#
_cell.length_a   1.000
_cell.length_b   1.000
_cell.length_c   1.000
_cell.angle_alpha   90.00
_cell.angle_beta   90.00
_cell.angle_gamma   90.00
#
_symmetry.space_group_name_H-M   'P 1'
#
loop_
_entity.id
_entity.type
_entity.pdbx_description
1 polymer ?
#
loop_
_entity_poly.entity_id
_entity_poly.type
_entity_poly.pdbx_seq_one_letter_code
_entity_poly.pdbx_strand_id
1 'polypeptide(L)'
;MTFNASDRIDAAPFPREGSFDQGKMVRLFPSANESRRRPEPARKSYWLAVASAEHVRIGRKHGFMQVNHGKRAPLMRIKPGDGIVYYSPSVKMGEKDGFQSFTAIGFVREGEPYLGEMGCGKAYRKDVDWLDAPEQPLRPLLGWLDFTQDKNWGYKLRFGLVEFEQSDFEFLEEILMSELEVVKQRRLQA
;
A
#
# COMPACT_ATOMS: atom_id res chain seq x y z
N MET A 1 -65.99 -55.60 -12.00
CA MET A 1 -64.69 -56.32 -12.00
C MET A 1 -63.93 -55.81 -10.79
N THR A 2 -64.21 -56.36 -9.60
CA THR A 2 -63.61 -57.55 -8.97
C THR A 2 -62.22 -57.28 -8.42
N PHE A 3 -62.19 -57.22 -7.08
CA PHE A 3 -61.07 -57.26 -6.17
C PHE A 3 -60.11 -58.43 -6.47
N ASN A 4 -58.84 -58.26 -6.07
CA ASN A 4 -58.04 -59.38 -5.58
C ASN A 4 -57.32 -58.96 -4.30
N ALA A 5 -57.45 -59.84 -3.31
CA ALA A 5 -56.85 -59.81 -1.99
C ALA A 5 -55.78 -60.91 -1.90
N SER A 6 -54.85 -60.77 -0.96
CA SER A 6 -54.16 -61.87 -0.26
C SER A 6 -53.67 -61.26 1.07
N ASP A 7 -54.40 -61.47 2.16
CA ASP A 7 -54.19 -62.50 3.21
C ASP A 7 -52.93 -62.23 4.05
N ARG A 8 -53.07 -61.62 5.24
CA ARG A 8 -53.27 -62.23 6.60
C ARG A 8 -52.05 -62.99 7.10
N ILE A 9 -51.54 -62.67 8.30
CA ILE A 9 -51.46 -63.56 9.51
C ILE A 9 -51.32 -62.69 10.78
N ASP A 10 -52.02 -63.14 11.82
CA ASP A 10 -52.17 -62.68 13.20
C ASP A 10 -50.92 -62.74 14.12
N ALA A 11 -51.12 -62.14 15.32
CA ALA A 11 -50.65 -62.55 16.66
C ALA A 11 -49.51 -61.74 17.32
N ALA A 12 -49.90 -60.94 18.33
CA ALA A 12 -49.09 -60.55 19.51
C ALA A 12 -49.18 -61.68 20.58
N PRO A 13 -48.31 -61.84 21.62
CA PRO A 13 -48.00 -60.80 22.64
C PRO A 13 -46.59 -60.84 23.35
N PHE A 14 -46.24 -59.72 24.04
CA PHE A 14 -45.35 -59.42 25.23
C PHE A 14 -44.15 -60.34 25.66
N PRO A 15 -43.08 -59.86 26.37
CA PRO A 15 -43.06 -58.79 27.38
C PRO A 15 -41.79 -57.88 27.46
N ARG A 16 -41.73 -57.13 28.57
CA ARG A 16 -40.84 -56.02 28.95
C ARG A 16 -39.40 -56.40 29.36
N GLU A 17 -38.58 -55.35 29.35
CA GLU A 17 -37.45 -55.01 30.23
C GLU A 17 -36.02 -55.51 29.93
N GLY A 18 -35.13 -54.52 29.75
CA GLY A 18 -33.86 -54.46 30.46
C GLY A 18 -32.61 -54.89 29.69
N SER A 19 -31.82 -53.92 29.21
CA SER A 19 -30.36 -53.95 29.41
C SER A 19 -29.74 -52.59 29.13
N PHE A 20 -28.84 -52.22 30.04
CA PHE A 20 -27.91 -51.10 29.94
C PHE A 20 -27.00 -51.29 28.72
N ASP A 21 -26.72 -50.20 28.00
CA ASP A 21 -25.50 -50.12 27.19
C ASP A 21 -24.69 -48.88 27.55
N GLN A 22 -23.39 -49.12 27.69
CA GLN A 22 -22.37 -48.25 28.24
C GLN A 22 -21.82 -47.32 27.15
N GLY A 23 -21.45 -46.10 27.54
CA GLY A 23 -20.34 -45.38 26.91
C GLY A 23 -20.64 -44.59 25.63
N LYS A 24 -21.41 -43.49 25.73
CA LYS A 24 -21.26 -42.38 24.77
C LYS A 24 -20.08 -41.51 25.18
N MET A 25 -18.96 -41.70 24.49
CA MET A 25 -17.78 -40.85 24.54
C MET A 25 -18.15 -39.43 24.06
N VAL A 26 -18.22 -38.48 24.99
CA VAL A 26 -18.36 -37.05 24.68
C VAL A 26 -17.03 -36.59 24.08
N ARG A 27 -17.00 -36.34 22.76
CA ARG A 27 -15.89 -35.59 22.17
C ARG A 27 -15.97 -34.15 22.68
N LEU A 28 -15.12 -33.82 23.64
CA LEU A 28 -14.79 -32.43 23.93
C LEU A 28 -14.26 -31.80 22.64
N PHE A 29 -15.01 -30.88 22.05
CA PHE A 29 -14.44 -29.96 21.08
C PHE A 29 -13.40 -29.11 21.84
N PRO A 30 -12.13 -29.05 21.41
CA PRO A 30 -11.23 -28.07 21.95
C PRO A 30 -11.81 -26.70 21.62
N SER A 31 -12.14 -25.93 22.65
CA SER A 31 -12.47 -24.52 22.54
C SER A 31 -11.28 -23.84 21.88
N ALA A 32 -11.37 -23.62 20.56
CA ALA A 32 -10.44 -22.80 19.83
C ALA A 32 -10.50 -21.41 20.45
N ASN A 33 -9.56 -21.11 21.33
CA ASN A 33 -9.26 -19.76 21.76
C ASN A 33 -8.56 -19.07 20.59
N GLU A 34 -9.28 -18.89 19.48
CA GLU A 34 -8.92 -17.92 18.46
C GLU A 34 -9.24 -16.55 19.06
N SER A 35 -8.30 -16.06 19.87
CA SER A 35 -8.08 -14.63 19.94
C SER A 35 -7.94 -14.18 18.49
N ARG A 36 -8.98 -13.58 17.93
CA ARG A 36 -8.90 -12.85 16.66
C ARG A 36 -7.86 -11.78 16.89
N ARG A 37 -6.59 -12.09 16.64
CA ARG A 37 -5.54 -11.07 16.54
C ARG A 37 -6.08 -10.12 15.50
N ARG A 38 -6.42 -8.89 15.90
CA ARG A 38 -6.60 -7.82 14.92
C ARG A 38 -5.36 -7.91 14.02
N PRO A 39 -5.51 -7.96 12.69
CA PRO A 39 -4.35 -7.81 11.82
C PRO A 39 -3.64 -6.55 12.29
N GLU A 40 -2.39 -6.69 12.68
CA GLU A 40 -1.52 -5.55 12.99
C GLU A 40 -1.63 -4.60 11.79
N PRO A 41 -1.85 -3.29 12.00
CA PRO A 41 -1.96 -2.37 10.89
C PRO A 41 -0.75 -2.58 9.98
N ALA A 42 -1.01 -2.86 8.70
CA ALA A 42 0.05 -3.14 7.75
C ALA A 42 1.10 -2.02 7.84
N ARG A 43 2.36 -2.37 8.07
CA ARG A 43 3.45 -1.39 8.07
C ARG A 43 3.41 -0.63 6.76
N LYS A 44 3.33 0.70 6.86
CA LYS A 44 3.37 1.60 5.70
C LYS A 44 4.71 1.44 5.00
N SER A 45 4.69 1.29 3.69
CA SER A 45 5.88 1.42 2.86
C SER A 45 6.02 2.86 2.38
N TYR A 46 7.25 3.26 2.09
CA TYR A 46 7.55 4.60 1.57
C TYR A 46 8.23 4.46 0.22
N TRP A 47 7.90 5.37 -0.71
CA TRP A 47 8.35 5.29 -2.09
C TRP A 47 8.87 6.62 -2.59
N LEU A 48 9.94 6.54 -3.37
CA LEU A 48 10.46 7.65 -4.15
C LEU A 48 10.13 7.42 -5.63
N ALA A 49 9.25 8.26 -6.16
CA ALA A 49 8.82 8.27 -7.56
C ALA A 49 9.61 9.30 -8.37
N VAL A 50 9.99 8.97 -9.61
CA VAL A 50 10.78 9.83 -10.48
C VAL A 50 9.96 10.28 -11.69
N ALA A 51 9.77 11.59 -11.83
CA ALA A 51 9.07 12.21 -12.95
C ALA A 51 9.50 13.67 -13.12
N SER A 52 9.30 14.26 -14.31
CA SER A 52 9.60 15.68 -14.52
C SER A 52 8.69 16.58 -13.68
N ALA A 53 9.18 17.74 -13.25
CA ALA A 53 8.44 18.62 -12.35
C ALA A 53 7.09 19.06 -12.92
N GLU A 54 7.02 19.38 -14.21
CA GLU A 54 5.75 19.72 -14.88
C GLU A 54 4.71 18.60 -14.77
N HIS A 55 5.14 17.35 -14.95
CA HIS A 55 4.25 16.20 -14.85
C HIS A 55 3.74 16.02 -13.42
N VAL A 56 4.64 16.17 -12.44
CA VAL A 56 4.29 16.08 -11.02
C VAL A 56 3.29 17.18 -10.64
N ARG A 57 3.50 18.43 -11.06
CA ARG A 57 2.59 19.55 -10.77
C ARG A 57 1.17 19.30 -11.30
N ILE A 58 1.02 18.67 -12.47
CA ILE A 58 -0.29 18.26 -12.99
C ILE A 58 -0.92 17.21 -12.06
N GLY A 59 -0.17 16.16 -11.69
CA GLY A 59 -0.64 15.13 -10.76
C GLY A 59 -1.04 15.70 -9.41
N ARG A 60 -0.24 16.62 -8.85
CA ARG A 60 -0.53 17.35 -7.62
C ARG A 60 -1.84 18.11 -7.69
N LYS A 61 -2.01 18.93 -8.73
CA LYS A 61 -3.22 19.74 -8.96
C LYS A 61 -4.49 18.88 -9.06
N HIS A 62 -4.37 17.67 -9.57
CA HIS A 62 -5.50 16.77 -9.82
C HIS A 62 -5.61 15.61 -8.81
N GLY A 63 -4.75 15.55 -7.80
CA GLY A 63 -4.83 14.56 -6.71
C GLY A 63 -4.42 13.13 -7.10
N PHE A 64 -3.55 12.96 -8.10
CA PHE A 64 -3.09 11.63 -8.51
C PHE A 64 -1.57 11.54 -8.68
N MET A 65 -1.06 10.32 -8.61
CA MET A 65 0.30 9.96 -9.02
C MET A 65 0.29 9.11 -10.29
N GLN A 66 1.37 9.24 -11.05
CA GLN A 66 1.66 8.46 -12.25
C GLN A 66 3.18 8.26 -12.37
N VAL A 67 3.61 7.04 -12.68
CA VAL A 67 5.04 6.68 -12.78
C VAL A 67 5.31 5.76 -13.97
N ASN A 68 6.59 5.64 -14.34
CA ASN A 68 7.07 4.67 -15.34
C ASN A 68 6.29 4.71 -16.66
N HIS A 69 6.03 5.92 -17.16
CA HIS A 69 5.23 6.18 -18.37
C HIS A 69 3.77 5.68 -18.30
N GLY A 70 3.19 5.66 -17.10
CA GLY A 70 1.79 5.26 -16.92
C GLY A 70 1.57 3.75 -16.91
N LYS A 71 2.61 2.95 -16.61
CA LYS A 71 2.49 1.49 -16.50
C LYS A 71 1.73 1.11 -15.23
N ARG A 72 0.89 0.08 -15.33
CA ARG A 72 0.12 -0.47 -14.18
C ARG A 72 1.00 -1.17 -13.14
N ALA A 73 1.94 -2.00 -13.59
CA ALA A 73 2.69 -2.91 -12.71
C ALA A 73 3.43 -2.22 -11.55
N PRO A 74 4.10 -1.07 -11.74
CA PRO A 74 4.72 -0.34 -10.63
C PRO A 74 3.71 0.16 -9.59
N LEU A 75 2.53 0.64 -10.04
CA LEU A 75 1.49 1.16 -9.15
C LEU A 75 0.82 0.06 -8.31
N MET A 76 0.79 -1.18 -8.79
CA MET A 76 0.27 -2.33 -8.03
C MET A 76 1.10 -2.66 -6.79
N ARG A 77 2.37 -2.20 -6.73
CA ARG A 77 3.23 -2.40 -5.56
C ARG A 77 2.90 -1.45 -4.43
N ILE A 78 2.30 -0.30 -4.77
CA ILE A 78 1.95 0.78 -3.85
C ILE A 78 0.59 0.47 -3.25
N LYS A 79 0.50 0.44 -1.93
CA LYS A 79 -0.72 0.14 -1.18
C LYS A 79 -1.38 1.42 -0.65
N PRO A 80 -2.70 1.39 -0.36
CA PRO A 80 -3.32 2.48 0.39
C PRO A 80 -2.59 2.76 1.70
N GLY A 81 -2.40 4.04 2.02
CA GLY A 81 -1.68 4.51 3.20
C GLY A 81 -0.16 4.57 3.06
N ASP A 82 0.43 4.05 1.98
CA ASP A 82 1.86 4.21 1.69
C ASP A 82 2.22 5.68 1.46
N GLY A 83 3.41 6.08 1.91
CA GLY A 83 3.94 7.42 1.69
C GLY A 83 4.65 7.52 0.34
N ILE A 84 4.39 8.61 -0.39
CA ILE A 84 4.99 8.88 -1.71
C ILE A 84 5.73 10.20 -1.66
N VAL A 85 6.96 10.20 -2.16
CA VAL A 85 7.73 11.40 -2.48
C VAL A 85 8.03 11.41 -3.97
N TYR A 86 7.85 12.54 -4.62
CA TYR A 86 8.36 12.75 -5.98
C TYR A 86 9.72 13.42 -5.97
N TYR A 87 10.65 12.85 -6.74
CA TYR A 87 11.89 13.50 -7.14
C TYR A 87 11.86 13.80 -8.64
N SER A 88 12.25 15.03 -8.99
CA SER A 88 12.29 15.51 -10.36
C SER A 88 13.72 15.83 -10.76
N PRO A 89 14.33 15.06 -11.68
CA PRO A 89 15.67 15.34 -12.17
C PRO A 89 15.71 16.59 -13.05
N SER A 90 14.57 16.91 -13.68
CA SER A 90 14.38 18.04 -14.60
C SER A 90 12.98 18.64 -14.49
N VAL A 91 12.82 19.89 -14.94
CA VAL A 91 11.51 20.54 -15.06
C VAL A 91 10.68 19.86 -16.13
N LYS A 92 11.26 19.68 -17.32
CA LYS A 92 10.62 19.04 -18.47
C LYS A 92 11.20 17.66 -18.74
N MET A 93 10.38 16.78 -19.29
CA MET A 93 10.80 15.41 -19.60
C MET A 93 11.91 15.41 -20.67
N GLY A 94 13.01 14.74 -20.40
CA GLY A 94 14.13 14.58 -21.33
C GLY A 94 15.18 15.70 -21.27
N GLU A 95 14.92 16.77 -20.53
CA GLU A 95 15.89 17.87 -20.35
C GLU A 95 16.94 17.55 -19.28
N LYS A 96 18.08 18.26 -19.36
CA LYS A 96 19.18 18.20 -18.39
C LYS A 96 19.46 19.60 -17.83
N ASP A 97 18.41 20.20 -17.26
CA ASP A 97 18.40 21.58 -16.74
C ASP A 97 18.96 21.72 -15.32
N GLY A 98 19.30 20.61 -14.66
CA GLY A 98 19.87 20.62 -13.31
C GLY A 98 18.86 20.86 -12.20
N PHE A 99 17.56 20.72 -12.47
CA PHE A 99 16.50 21.02 -11.50
C PHE A 99 16.58 20.19 -10.20
N GLN A 100 16.84 18.88 -10.30
CA GLN A 100 17.15 17.96 -9.19
C GLN A 100 16.50 18.30 -7.84
N SER A 101 15.18 18.20 -7.75
CA SER A 101 14.41 18.63 -6.58
C SER A 101 13.34 17.61 -6.18
N PHE A 102 13.02 17.54 -4.90
CA PHE A 102 11.80 16.92 -4.41
C PHE A 102 10.62 17.84 -4.69
N THR A 103 9.56 17.32 -5.32
CA THR A 103 8.49 18.14 -5.91
C THR A 103 7.11 17.88 -5.33
N ALA A 104 6.92 16.77 -4.63
CA ALA A 104 5.69 16.46 -3.92
C ALA A 104 5.96 15.45 -2.81
N ILE A 105 5.11 15.47 -1.78
CA ILE A 105 5.04 14.45 -0.75
C ILE A 105 3.58 14.25 -0.34
N GLY A 106 3.18 13.01 -0.05
CA GLY A 106 1.80 12.70 0.29
C GLY A 106 1.55 11.23 0.59
N PHE A 107 0.28 10.88 0.79
CA PHE A 107 -0.15 9.52 1.15
C PHE A 107 -1.14 8.97 0.13
N VAL A 108 -0.98 7.69 -0.21
CA VAL A 108 -1.80 7.04 -1.22
C VAL A 108 -3.20 6.78 -0.68
N ARG A 109 -4.22 7.17 -1.44
CA ARG A 109 -5.62 6.90 -1.10
C ARG A 109 -5.99 5.44 -1.33
N GLU A 110 -7.12 5.07 -0.74
CA GLU A 110 -7.81 3.81 -1.06
C GLU A 110 -8.14 3.72 -2.55
N GLY A 111 -8.07 2.50 -3.08
CA GLY A 111 -8.41 2.20 -4.47
C GLY A 111 -7.30 1.52 -5.27
N GLU A 112 -7.71 0.93 -6.38
CA GLU A 112 -6.84 0.27 -7.34
C GLU A 112 -6.33 1.25 -8.41
N PRO A 113 -5.18 0.97 -9.06
CA PRO A 113 -4.73 1.76 -10.19
C PRO A 113 -5.77 1.78 -11.32
N TYR A 114 -6.11 2.98 -11.80
CA TYR A 114 -7.12 3.18 -12.83
C TYR A 114 -6.55 3.94 -14.03
N LEU A 115 -7.23 3.89 -15.19
CA LEU A 115 -6.81 4.62 -16.39
C LEU A 115 -7.35 6.04 -16.38
N GLY A 116 -6.46 7.02 -16.55
CA GLY A 116 -6.81 8.41 -16.83
C GLY A 116 -6.41 8.83 -18.24
N GLU A 117 -7.18 9.73 -18.83
CA GLU A 117 -6.86 10.32 -20.14
C GLU A 117 -5.83 11.46 -20.03
N MET A 118 -4.87 11.47 -20.96
CA MET A 118 -3.90 12.55 -21.18
C MET A 118 -3.91 12.92 -22.66
N GLY A 119 -3.38 14.10 -22.99
CA GLY A 119 -3.24 14.53 -24.39
C GLY A 119 -2.41 13.57 -25.27
N CYS A 120 -1.62 12.69 -24.68
CA CYS A 120 -0.82 11.67 -25.38
C CYS A 120 -1.34 10.22 -25.22
N GLY A 121 -2.56 10.03 -24.72
CA GLY A 121 -3.20 8.72 -24.56
C GLY A 121 -3.61 8.40 -23.13
N LYS A 122 -3.87 7.11 -22.84
CA LYS A 122 -4.29 6.65 -21.52
C LYS A 122 -3.10 6.19 -20.68
N ALA A 123 -3.09 6.51 -19.40
CA ALA A 123 -2.07 6.10 -18.46
C ALA A 123 -2.67 5.66 -17.13
N TYR A 124 -2.05 4.68 -16.48
CA TYR A 124 -2.47 4.26 -15.16
C TYR A 124 -2.05 5.27 -14.09
N ARG A 125 -2.97 5.54 -13.16
CA ARG A 125 -2.84 6.49 -12.06
C ARG A 125 -3.32 5.87 -10.77
N LYS A 126 -2.92 6.47 -9.65
CA LYS A 126 -3.47 6.18 -8.32
C LYS A 126 -3.69 7.49 -7.58
N ASP A 127 -4.75 7.58 -6.79
CA ASP A 127 -5.06 8.81 -6.08
C ASP A 127 -4.16 8.98 -4.85
N VAL A 128 -3.76 10.23 -4.59
CA VAL A 128 -2.84 10.59 -3.51
C VAL A 128 -3.33 11.87 -2.85
N ASP A 129 -3.35 11.86 -1.52
CA ASP A 129 -3.47 13.05 -0.70
C ASP A 129 -2.11 13.73 -0.61
N TRP A 130 -1.90 14.74 -1.46
CA TRP A 130 -0.68 15.54 -1.45
C TRP A 130 -0.70 16.53 -0.28
N LEU A 131 0.42 16.61 0.43
CA LEU A 131 0.65 17.67 1.40
C LEU A 131 0.90 18.99 0.67
N ASP A 132 0.51 20.10 1.30
CA ASP A 132 0.80 21.45 0.81
C ASP A 132 2.27 21.81 1.10
N ALA A 133 3.15 21.20 0.32
CA ALA A 133 4.59 21.32 0.46
C ALA A 133 5.22 22.08 -0.74
N PRO A 134 6.11 23.05 -0.52
CA PRO A 134 6.94 23.63 -1.56
C PRO A 134 7.90 22.59 -2.16
N GLU A 135 8.45 22.89 -3.33
CA GLU A 135 9.52 22.09 -3.93
C GLU A 135 10.84 22.36 -3.19
N GLN A 136 11.65 21.32 -2.97
CA GLN A 136 12.91 21.41 -2.22
C GLN A 136 14.08 20.85 -3.04
N PRO A 137 15.16 21.64 -3.25
CA PRO A 137 16.32 21.16 -3.98
C PRO A 137 17.05 20.04 -3.23
N LEU A 138 17.56 19.05 -3.96
CA LEU A 138 18.29 17.93 -3.35
C LEU A 138 19.63 18.35 -2.74
N ARG A 139 20.33 19.29 -3.38
CA ARG A 139 21.73 19.61 -3.09
C ARG A 139 22.00 19.97 -1.60
N PRO A 140 21.17 20.79 -0.92
CA PRO A 140 21.36 21.10 0.51
C PRO A 140 21.07 19.93 1.47
N LEU A 141 20.43 18.87 0.95
CA LEU A 141 19.98 17.68 1.70
C LEU A 141 20.95 16.50 1.52
N LEU A 142 21.95 16.62 0.65
CA LEU A 142 22.98 15.59 0.47
C LEU A 142 23.69 15.33 1.80
N GLY A 143 23.80 14.05 2.17
CA GLY A 143 24.41 13.62 3.43
C GLY A 143 23.45 13.60 4.63
N TRP A 144 22.22 14.13 4.48
CA TRP A 144 21.17 14.05 5.50
C TRP A 144 20.16 12.94 5.22
N LEU A 145 20.09 12.49 3.96
CA LEU A 145 19.28 11.36 3.53
C LEU A 145 20.13 10.10 3.45
N ASP A 146 19.71 9.04 4.12
CA ASP A 146 20.30 7.70 4.05
C ASP A 146 20.36 7.23 2.59
N PHE A 147 19.30 7.49 1.82
CA PHE A 147 19.23 7.21 0.39
C PHE A 147 20.41 7.78 -0.41
N THR A 148 20.89 8.98 -0.05
CA THR A 148 21.97 9.68 -0.78
C THR A 148 23.37 9.31 -0.32
N GLN A 149 23.51 8.52 0.76
CA GLN A 149 24.81 8.07 1.25
C GLN A 149 25.40 6.94 0.39
N ASP A 150 24.57 6.17 -0.31
CA ASP A 150 25.01 5.17 -1.28
C ASP A 150 25.66 5.84 -2.49
N LYS A 151 26.92 5.51 -2.80
CA LYS A 151 27.66 6.09 -3.95
C LYS A 151 26.93 5.95 -5.30
N ASN A 152 26.03 4.98 -5.44
CA ASN A 152 25.27 4.72 -6.65
C ASN A 152 23.78 5.12 -6.53
N TRP A 153 23.41 5.97 -5.57
CA TRP A 153 22.01 6.39 -5.38
C TRP A 153 21.36 6.91 -6.67
N GLY A 154 22.11 7.67 -7.48
CA GLY A 154 21.62 8.22 -8.75
C GLY A 154 21.24 7.14 -9.77
N TYR A 155 21.89 5.97 -9.73
CA TYR A 155 21.54 4.84 -10.58
C TYR A 155 20.19 4.24 -10.23
N LYS A 156 19.81 4.24 -8.94
CA LYS A 156 18.50 3.73 -8.48
C LYS A 156 17.34 4.52 -9.11
N LEU A 157 17.52 5.82 -9.35
CA LEU A 157 16.49 6.68 -9.92
C LEU A 157 16.03 6.27 -11.32
N ARG A 158 16.86 5.55 -12.10
CA ARG A 158 16.51 5.10 -13.45
C ARG A 158 15.32 4.12 -13.49
N PHE A 159 14.99 3.49 -12.35
CA PHE A 159 13.87 2.56 -12.24
C PHE A 159 12.52 3.26 -12.14
N GLY A 160 12.51 4.58 -11.91
CA GLY A 160 11.31 5.43 -11.91
C GLY A 160 10.43 5.31 -10.66
N LEU A 161 10.54 4.21 -9.93
CA LEU A 161 9.92 4.00 -8.62
C LEU A 161 10.85 3.13 -7.77
N VAL A 162 11.32 3.66 -6.65
CA VAL A 162 12.19 2.96 -5.71
C VAL A 162 11.61 3.00 -4.30
N GLU A 163 11.92 1.98 -3.52
CA GLU A 163 11.59 1.96 -2.10
C GLU A 163 12.45 2.98 -1.37
N PHE A 164 11.87 3.62 -0.37
CA PHE A 164 12.46 4.69 0.42
C PHE A 164 12.36 4.31 1.90
N GLU A 165 13.39 4.60 2.68
CA GLU A 165 13.37 4.29 4.11
C GLU A 165 12.40 5.22 4.86
N GLN A 166 11.84 4.73 5.97
CA GLN A 166 10.95 5.52 6.81
C GLN A 166 11.64 6.78 7.35
N SER A 167 12.90 6.66 7.77
CA SER A 167 13.72 7.76 8.28
C SER A 167 13.85 8.90 7.27
N ASP A 168 14.10 8.54 6.00
CA ASP A 168 14.23 9.49 4.91
C ASP A 168 12.88 10.17 4.59
N PHE A 169 11.78 9.40 4.58
CA PHE A 169 10.45 9.97 4.37
C PHE A 169 10.08 10.99 5.44
N GLU A 170 10.23 10.62 6.72
CA GLU A 170 9.94 11.49 7.86
C GLU A 170 10.82 12.73 7.86
N PHE A 171 12.11 12.60 7.50
CA PHE A 171 12.99 13.76 7.32
C PHE A 171 12.50 14.68 6.20
N LEU A 172 12.14 14.13 5.04
CA LEU A 172 11.60 14.95 3.95
C LEU A 172 10.29 15.60 4.32
N GLU A 173 9.38 14.90 5.00
CA GLU A 173 8.13 15.46 5.51
C GLU A 173 8.39 16.66 6.43
N GLU A 174 9.31 16.52 7.39
CA GLU A 174 9.71 17.61 8.29
C GLU A 174 10.28 18.81 7.53
N ILE A 175 11.20 18.56 6.60
CA ILE A 175 11.88 19.59 5.79
C ILE A 175 10.93 20.29 4.82
N LEU A 176 10.03 19.55 4.19
CA LEU A 176 9.09 20.10 3.23
C LEU A 176 8.06 20.98 3.93
N MET A 177 7.78 20.74 5.22
CA MET A 177 6.83 21.54 6.01
C MET A 177 7.48 22.59 6.92
N SER A 178 8.82 22.65 6.99
CA SER A 178 9.58 23.55 7.87
C SER A 178 10.77 24.19 7.16
N GLU A 179 11.54 25.02 7.86
CA GLU A 179 12.80 25.55 7.35
C GLU A 179 13.96 24.57 7.55
N LEU A 180 14.80 24.39 6.53
CA LEU A 180 15.92 23.42 6.53
C LEU A 180 16.86 23.58 7.73
N GLU A 181 17.25 24.82 8.05
CA GLU A 181 18.18 25.09 9.15
C GLU A 181 17.55 24.76 10.51
N VAL A 182 16.26 25.02 10.69
CA VAL A 182 15.54 24.67 11.92
C VAL A 182 15.55 23.15 12.14
N VAL A 183 15.29 22.38 11.09
CA VAL A 183 15.29 20.91 11.17
C VAL A 183 16.67 20.35 11.44
N LYS A 184 17.71 20.85 10.75
CA LYS A 184 19.11 20.42 11.00
C LYS A 184 19.52 20.67 12.45
N GLN A 185 19.21 21.84 13.00
CA GLN A 185 19.54 22.17 14.39
C GLN A 185 18.85 21.23 15.38
N ARG A 186 17.55 20.95 15.20
CA ARG A 186 16.81 20.02 16.07
C ARG A 186 17.42 18.62 16.04
N ARG A 187 17.78 18.11 14.87
CA ARG A 187 18.35 16.76 14.72
C ARG A 187 19.77 16.61 15.27
N LEU A 188 20.56 17.68 15.27
CA LEU A 188 21.88 17.68 15.90
C LEU A 188 21.82 17.72 17.44
N GLN A 189 20.68 18.11 18.00
CA GLN A 189 20.46 18.25 19.44
C GLN A 189 19.72 17.05 20.06
N ALA A 190 19.22 16.12 19.24
CA ALA A 190 18.52 14.89 19.64
C ALA A 190 19.50 13.72 19.74
#